data_AF-A0AA35S4R0-F1
#
_entry.id   AF-A0AA35S4R0-F1
#
_cell.length_a   1.000
_cell.length_b   1.000
_cell.length_c   1.000
_cell.angle_alpha   90.00
_cell.angle_beta   90.00
_cell.angle_gamma   90.00
#
_symmetry.space_group_name_H-M   'P 1'
#
loop_
_entity.id
_entity.type
_entity.pdbx_description
1 polymer ?
#
loop_
_entity_poly.entity_id
_entity_poly.type
_entity_poly.pdbx_seq_one_letter_code
_entity_poly.pdbx_strand_id
1 'polypeptide(L)'
;MKGILFQHFIVLMNIMAHPKSGSELSAGSGSPEAIGKHYFKQAWAYSQCIETESRATSHTIDLYSPKLRETRRKLREKCVQILLLSCSYRRKAEELLWKKGFYELTQRSKSNKQALDGSSHLYHAYSEHLSMATGFYTQLLGRLEEHYSLPVTSMDHSQLIALDANNADFQWLKDAAYRCLLYLGDLGMCTHTHTHTHTQHYSHQ
;
A
#
# COMPACT_ATOMS: atom_id res chain seq x y z
N MET A 1 -17.36 17.60 -21.58
CA MET A 1 -15.99 17.03 -21.53
C MET A 1 -15.81 16.16 -20.28
N LYS A 2 -16.61 15.09 -20.18
CA LYS A 2 -16.56 14.06 -19.14
C LYS A 2 -16.49 12.73 -19.90
N GLY A 3 -15.29 12.29 -20.28
CA GLY A 3 -15.20 11.15 -21.21
C GLY A 3 -13.81 10.58 -21.49
N ILE A 4 -12.75 11.10 -20.87
CA ILE A 4 -11.37 10.64 -21.17
C ILE A 4 -10.70 10.01 -19.93
N LEU A 5 -11.19 10.29 -18.71
CA LEU A 5 -10.64 9.72 -17.47
C LEU A 5 -11.16 8.30 -17.14
N PHE A 6 -12.16 7.78 -17.85
CA PHE A 6 -12.70 6.44 -17.62
C PHE A 6 -12.10 5.36 -18.53
N GLN A 7 -11.41 5.75 -19.62
CA GLN A 7 -10.81 4.81 -20.57
C GLN A 7 -9.41 4.31 -20.17
N HIS A 8 -8.69 5.02 -19.30
CA HIS A 8 -7.39 4.53 -18.79
C HIS A 8 -7.49 3.53 -17.64
N PHE A 9 -8.66 3.38 -17.01
CA PHE A 9 -8.85 2.39 -15.93
C PHE A 9 -9.22 0.99 -16.47
N ILE A 10 -9.78 0.89 -17.68
CA ILE A 10 -10.21 -0.38 -18.28
C ILE A 10 -9.07 -1.10 -19.02
N VAL A 11 -8.06 -0.39 -19.53
CA VAL A 11 -6.95 -1.00 -20.28
C VAL A 11 -5.97 -1.78 -19.38
N LEU A 12 -5.97 -1.53 -18.06
CA LEU A 12 -5.11 -2.26 -17.11
C LEU A 12 -5.73 -3.54 -16.52
N MET A 13 -7.00 -3.85 -16.80
CA MET A 13 -7.66 -5.06 -16.28
C MET A 13 -7.66 -6.26 -17.24
N ASN A 14 -6.99 -6.19 -18.40
CA ASN A 14 -7.12 -7.22 -19.44
C ASN A 14 -5.82 -7.94 -19.84
N ILE A 15 -4.88 -8.12 -18.91
CA ILE A 15 -3.75 -9.05 -19.09
C ILE A 15 -3.85 -10.15 -18.02
N MET A 16 -4.80 -11.06 -18.23
CA MET A 16 -4.74 -12.40 -17.69
C MET A 16 -3.88 -13.26 -18.63
N ALA A 17 -2.80 -13.81 -18.10
CA ALA A 17 -2.20 -15.03 -18.62
C ALA A 17 -1.72 -15.87 -17.44
N HIS A 18 -2.59 -16.76 -16.95
CA HIS A 18 -2.14 -18.04 -16.38
C HIS A 18 -1.57 -18.91 -17.52
N PRO A 19 -0.71 -19.92 -17.29
CA PRO A 19 -0.60 -20.70 -16.04
C PRO A 19 0.83 -20.99 -15.56
N LYS A 20 0.97 -21.40 -14.29
CA LYS A 20 1.63 -22.68 -13.93
C LYS A 20 1.46 -23.02 -12.44
N SER A 21 1.11 -24.28 -12.25
CA SER A 21 1.09 -25.05 -11.01
C SER A 21 2.46 -25.13 -10.34
N GLY A 22 2.45 -25.15 -9.01
CA GLY A 22 3.35 -25.97 -8.20
C GLY A 22 4.75 -25.43 -7.95
N SER A 23 4.98 -24.91 -6.75
CA SER A 23 6.17 -25.28 -5.98
C SER A 23 5.91 -25.00 -4.50
N GLU A 24 5.91 -26.09 -3.73
CA GLU A 24 5.86 -26.13 -2.28
C GLU A 24 6.79 -25.09 -1.66
N LEU A 25 6.22 -24.18 -0.86
CA LEU A 25 6.99 -23.42 0.11
C LEU A 25 7.44 -24.40 1.19
N SER A 26 8.68 -24.87 1.05
CA SER A 26 9.44 -25.57 2.07
C SER A 26 9.19 -24.93 3.44
N ALA A 27 8.47 -25.68 4.27
CA ALA A 27 8.09 -25.29 5.62
C ALA A 27 9.34 -25.17 6.48
N GLY A 28 9.79 -23.94 6.71
CA GLY A 28 10.57 -23.62 7.90
C GLY A 28 9.74 -23.97 9.13
N SER A 29 10.33 -24.76 10.04
CA SER A 29 9.73 -25.48 11.17
C SER A 29 9.09 -24.64 12.30
N GLY A 30 8.55 -23.45 12.01
CA GLY A 30 7.90 -22.57 12.98
C GLY A 30 6.39 -22.49 12.78
N SER A 31 5.62 -22.40 13.87
CA SER A 31 4.19 -22.10 13.77
C SER A 31 3.96 -20.74 13.07
N PRO A 32 2.84 -20.52 12.35
CA PRO A 32 2.53 -19.23 11.71
C PRO A 32 2.62 -18.06 12.69
N GLU A 33 2.28 -18.29 13.95
CA GLU A 33 2.39 -17.31 15.03
C GLU A 33 3.85 -16.96 15.37
N ALA A 34 4.74 -17.95 15.44
CA ALA A 34 6.17 -17.72 15.69
C ALA A 34 6.83 -16.99 14.52
N ILE A 35 6.50 -17.36 13.28
CA ILE A 35 6.97 -16.70 12.06
C ILE A 35 6.46 -15.26 12.01
N GLY A 36 5.16 -15.06 12.25
CA GLY A 36 4.53 -13.73 12.30
C GLY A 36 5.18 -12.82 13.34
N LYS A 37 5.44 -13.34 14.54
CA LYS A 37 6.17 -12.60 15.59
C LYS A 37 7.58 -12.21 15.17
N HIS A 38 8.31 -13.13 14.53
CA HIS A 38 9.68 -12.87 14.06
C HIS A 38 9.70 -11.79 12.97
N TYR A 39 8.85 -11.90 11.95
CA TYR A 39 8.72 -10.88 10.90
C TYR A 39 8.24 -9.55 11.44
N PHE A 40 7.33 -9.54 12.43
CA PHE A 40 6.86 -8.31 13.03
C PHE A 40 7.99 -7.58 13.77
N LYS A 41 8.88 -8.30 14.46
CA LYS A 41 10.08 -7.69 15.07
C LYS A 41 10.97 -7.04 14.02
N GLN A 42 11.16 -7.68 12.86
CA GLN A 42 11.94 -7.12 11.75
C GLN A 42 11.28 -5.86 11.16
N ALA A 43 9.97 -5.94 10.87
CA ALA A 43 9.18 -4.80 10.40
C ALA A 43 9.25 -3.62 11.38
N TRP A 44 9.10 -3.91 12.69
CA TRP A 44 9.22 -2.91 13.73
C TRP A 44 10.60 -2.24 13.74
N ALA A 45 11.69 -3.01 13.65
CA ALA A 45 13.03 -2.46 13.58
C ALA A 45 13.21 -1.51 12.38
N TYR A 46 12.72 -1.89 11.18
CA TYR A 46 12.74 -0.99 10.03
C TYR A 46 11.92 0.28 10.26
N SER A 47 10.78 0.18 10.94
CA SER A 47 9.97 1.37 11.29
C SER A 47 10.73 2.36 12.19
N GLN A 48 11.50 1.84 13.15
CA GLN A 48 12.33 2.66 14.03
C GLN A 48 13.50 3.30 13.25
N CYS A 49 14.14 2.56 12.35
CA CYS A 49 15.17 3.12 11.47
C CYS A 49 14.62 4.26 10.60
N ILE A 50 13.45 4.06 9.98
CA ILE A 50 12.77 5.10 9.19
C ILE A 50 12.52 6.33 10.05
N GLU A 51 12.02 6.15 11.27
CA GLU A 51 11.69 7.25 12.17
C GLU A 51 12.93 8.05 12.59
N THR A 52 14.01 7.38 13.00
CA THR A 52 15.28 8.02 13.36
C THR A 52 15.86 8.80 12.19
N GLU A 53 15.94 8.18 11.02
CA GLU A 53 16.49 8.84 9.82
C GLU A 53 15.61 10.00 9.34
N SER A 54 14.28 9.83 9.39
CA SER A 54 13.33 10.88 9.01
C SER A 54 13.31 12.06 10.00
N ARG A 55 13.78 11.88 11.23
CA ARG A 55 13.95 12.97 12.21
C ARG A 55 15.30 13.68 12.05
N ALA A 56 16.33 12.96 11.62
CA ALA A 56 17.65 13.52 11.33
C ALA A 56 17.69 14.34 10.03
N THR A 57 16.66 14.21 9.21
CA THR A 57 16.54 14.87 7.90
C THR A 57 16.03 16.31 8.03
N SER A 58 16.72 17.28 7.43
CA SER A 58 16.31 18.69 7.43
C SER A 58 15.38 19.07 6.28
N HIS A 59 15.57 18.50 5.08
CA HIS A 59 14.76 18.82 3.91
C HIS A 59 13.80 17.69 3.54
N THR A 60 12.57 18.02 3.18
CA THR A 60 11.54 17.02 2.85
C THR A 60 11.95 16.11 1.68
N ILE A 61 12.74 16.61 0.73
CA ILE A 61 13.23 15.82 -0.42
C ILE A 61 14.13 14.65 0.02
N ASP A 62 14.90 14.80 1.08
CA ASP A 62 15.82 13.77 1.56
C ASP A 62 15.07 12.56 2.15
N LEU A 63 13.78 12.73 2.47
CA LEU A 63 12.89 11.62 2.85
C LEU A 63 12.71 10.61 1.69
N TYR A 64 13.05 10.99 0.46
CA TYR A 64 13.05 10.16 -0.75
C TYR A 64 14.44 9.60 -1.09
N SER A 65 15.43 9.78 -0.21
CA SER A 65 16.76 9.21 -0.39
C SER A 65 16.69 7.69 -0.67
N PRO A 66 17.63 7.15 -1.46
CA PRO A 66 17.67 5.71 -1.77
C PRO A 66 17.65 4.84 -0.50
N LYS A 67 18.35 5.28 0.55
CA LYS A 67 18.42 4.58 1.84
C LYS A 67 17.04 4.44 2.51
N LEU A 68 16.29 5.54 2.60
CA LEU A 68 14.94 5.53 3.19
C LEU A 68 13.93 4.78 2.30
N ARG A 69 14.04 4.91 0.97
CA ARG A 69 13.21 4.14 0.03
C ARG A 69 13.40 2.64 0.20
N GLU A 70 14.64 2.21 0.29
CA GLU A 70 15.01 0.81 0.50
C GLU A 70 14.53 0.28 1.86
N THR A 71 14.68 1.08 2.92
CA THR A 71 14.20 0.70 4.26
C THR A 71 12.67 0.57 4.30
N ARG A 72 11.93 1.48 3.64
CA ARG A 72 10.47 1.34 3.47
C ARG A 72 10.11 0.10 2.63
N ARG A 73 10.86 -0.22 1.59
CA ARG A 73 10.65 -1.45 0.80
C ARG A 73 10.75 -2.69 1.68
N LYS A 74 11.80 -2.81 2.48
CA LYS A 74 11.99 -3.93 3.42
C LYS A 74 10.88 -4.01 4.48
N LEU A 75 10.45 -2.87 5.02
CA LEU A 75 9.28 -2.80 5.90
C LEU A 75 8.04 -3.38 5.21
N ARG A 76 7.74 -2.91 3.99
CA ARG A 76 6.56 -3.35 3.23
C ARG A 76 6.58 -4.85 2.97
N GLU A 77 7.71 -5.39 2.55
CA GLU A 77 7.87 -6.83 2.30
C GLU A 77 7.59 -7.66 3.54
N LYS A 78 8.15 -7.26 4.69
CA LYS A 78 7.89 -7.95 5.95
C LYS A 78 6.44 -7.87 6.38
N CYS A 79 5.81 -6.71 6.25
CA CYS A 79 4.39 -6.58 6.53
C CYS A 79 3.55 -7.47 5.62
N VAL A 80 3.78 -7.49 4.31
CA VAL A 80 3.04 -8.35 3.38
C VAL A 80 3.23 -9.83 3.70
N GLN A 81 4.45 -10.25 4.05
CA GLN A 81 4.69 -11.62 4.53
C GLN A 81 3.84 -11.96 5.74
N ILE A 82 3.64 -11.04 6.68
CA ILE A 82 2.76 -11.25 7.85
C ILE A 82 1.28 -11.27 7.44
N LEU A 83 0.85 -10.40 6.55
CA LEU A 83 -0.55 -10.32 6.10
C LEU A 83 -1.04 -11.63 5.46
N LEU A 84 -0.14 -12.36 4.81
CA LEU A 84 -0.42 -13.66 4.18
C LEU A 84 -0.26 -14.86 5.15
N LEU A 85 -0.03 -14.62 6.44
CA LEU A 85 0.03 -15.66 7.47
C LEU A 85 -1.21 -15.61 8.34
N SER A 86 -1.86 -16.74 8.58
CA SER A 86 -2.93 -16.86 9.59
C SER A 86 -2.34 -16.75 11.01
N CYS A 87 -2.11 -15.51 11.46
CA CYS A 87 -1.50 -15.18 12.74
C CYS A 87 -2.10 -13.91 13.38
N SER A 88 -1.82 -13.71 14.67
CA SER A 88 -2.35 -12.57 15.44
C SER A 88 -1.71 -11.21 15.07
N TYR A 89 -0.58 -11.22 14.35
CA TYR A 89 0.17 -10.01 14.00
C TYR A 89 -0.35 -9.29 12.75
N ARG A 90 -1.27 -9.89 11.98
CA ARG A 90 -1.77 -9.33 10.72
C ARG A 90 -2.26 -7.89 10.86
N ARG A 91 -3.12 -7.62 11.84
CA ARG A 91 -3.68 -6.27 12.05
C ARG A 91 -2.61 -5.24 12.39
N LYS A 92 -1.69 -5.57 13.29
CA LYS A 92 -0.58 -4.68 13.68
C LYS A 92 0.36 -4.42 12.51
N ALA A 93 0.63 -5.43 11.69
CA ALA A 93 1.47 -5.30 10.51
C ALA A 93 0.81 -4.42 9.44
N GLU A 94 -0.51 -4.53 9.25
CA GLU A 94 -1.29 -3.69 8.34
C GLU A 94 -1.24 -2.20 8.74
N GLU A 95 -1.47 -1.91 10.02
CA GLU A 95 -1.41 -0.55 10.55
C GLU A 95 -0.01 0.05 10.42
N LEU A 96 1.02 -0.73 10.75
CA LEU A 96 2.41 -0.32 10.61
C LEU A 96 2.78 -0.05 9.14
N LEU A 97 2.32 -0.93 8.23
CA LEU A 97 2.51 -0.81 6.79
C LEU A 97 1.94 0.50 6.26
N TRP A 98 0.67 0.79 6.57
CA TRP A 98 0.04 2.04 6.13
C TRP A 98 0.76 3.25 6.73
N LYS A 99 0.92 3.27 8.05
CA LYS A 99 1.46 4.43 8.78
C LYS A 99 2.87 4.78 8.32
N LYS A 100 3.80 3.81 8.34
CA LYS A 100 5.23 4.03 8.13
C LYS A 100 5.67 3.78 6.68
N GLY A 101 4.94 2.95 5.94
CA GLY A 101 5.20 2.71 4.53
C GLY A 101 4.75 3.86 3.64
N PHE A 102 3.65 4.54 4.00
CA PHE A 102 2.99 5.50 3.11
C PHE A 102 2.51 6.78 3.79
N TYR A 103 1.63 6.68 4.79
CA TYR A 103 0.87 7.82 5.34
C TYR A 103 1.77 8.95 5.87
N GLU A 104 2.74 8.64 6.74
CA GLU A 104 3.59 9.68 7.35
C GLU A 104 4.40 10.46 6.29
N LEU A 105 4.92 9.77 5.26
CA LEU A 105 5.63 10.44 4.17
C LEU A 105 4.68 11.30 3.34
N THR A 106 3.52 10.75 2.99
CA THR A 106 2.49 11.47 2.23
C THR A 106 2.06 12.74 2.94
N GLN A 107 1.82 12.69 4.25
CA GLN A 107 1.41 13.87 5.04
C GLN A 107 2.51 14.92 5.13
N ARG A 108 3.76 14.50 5.38
CA ARG A 108 4.90 15.44 5.42
C ARG A 108 5.11 16.13 4.08
N SER A 109 5.05 15.39 2.97
CA SER A 109 5.22 15.96 1.63
C SER A 109 4.07 16.90 1.26
N LYS A 110 2.82 16.49 1.52
CA LYS A 110 1.63 17.32 1.27
C LYS A 110 1.67 18.68 2.01
N SER A 111 2.31 18.73 3.17
CA SER A 111 2.43 19.95 3.98
C SER A 111 3.50 20.92 3.45
N ASN A 112 4.35 20.49 2.50
CA ASN A 112 5.41 21.30 1.93
C ASN A 112 4.97 21.92 0.59
N LYS A 113 5.03 23.26 0.49
CA LYS A 113 4.66 24.00 -0.73
C LYS A 113 5.47 23.59 -1.96
N GLN A 114 6.74 23.22 -1.81
CA GLN A 114 7.56 22.74 -2.93
C GLN A 114 7.02 21.43 -3.51
N ALA A 115 6.37 20.58 -2.69
CA ALA A 115 5.74 19.38 -3.20
C ALA A 115 4.51 19.67 -4.08
N LEU A 116 4.03 20.93 -4.13
CA LEU A 116 2.97 21.39 -5.01
C LEU A 116 3.49 22.21 -6.19
N ASP A 117 4.76 22.61 -6.15
CA ASP A 117 5.45 23.28 -7.24
C ASP A 117 5.87 22.25 -8.29
N GLY A 118 5.18 22.29 -9.43
CA GLY A 118 5.35 21.38 -10.55
C GLY A 118 6.74 21.22 -11.12
N SER A 119 7.62 22.19 -10.87
CA SER A 119 9.00 22.19 -11.35
C SER A 119 10.00 21.62 -10.35
N SER A 120 9.56 21.38 -9.10
CA SER A 120 10.47 20.97 -8.04
C SER A 120 10.78 19.48 -8.08
N HIS A 121 12.00 19.11 -7.69
CA HIS A 121 12.36 17.71 -7.49
C HIS A 121 11.46 17.00 -6.45
N LEU A 122 10.94 17.76 -5.48
CA LEU A 122 10.04 17.23 -4.45
C LEU A 122 8.67 16.87 -5.02
N TYR A 123 8.13 17.67 -5.94
CA TYR A 123 6.89 17.35 -6.65
C TYR A 123 7.01 16.03 -7.40
N HIS A 124 8.08 15.84 -8.17
CA HIS A 124 8.29 14.58 -8.90
C HIS A 124 8.45 13.38 -7.97
N ALA A 125 9.27 13.51 -6.92
CA ALA A 125 9.47 12.44 -5.94
C ALA A 125 8.16 12.08 -5.20
N TYR A 126 7.34 13.09 -4.88
CA TYR A 126 6.05 12.88 -4.25
C TYR A 126 5.05 12.22 -5.20
N SER A 127 4.96 12.68 -6.44
CA SER A 127 4.12 12.07 -7.48
C SER A 127 4.48 10.60 -7.74
N GLU A 128 5.77 10.29 -7.86
CA GLU A 128 6.28 8.92 -8.01
C GLU A 128 5.87 8.05 -6.81
N HIS A 129 6.00 8.57 -5.59
CA HIS A 129 5.58 7.87 -4.38
C HIS A 129 4.08 7.62 -4.33
N LEU A 130 3.24 8.59 -4.70
CA LEU A 130 1.79 8.38 -4.76
C LEU A 130 1.44 7.29 -5.78
N SER A 131 2.03 7.35 -6.98
CA SER A 131 1.83 6.33 -8.02
C SER A 131 2.25 4.94 -7.55
N MET A 132 3.42 4.83 -6.92
CA MET A 132 3.94 3.58 -6.36
C MET A 132 3.05 3.05 -5.23
N ALA A 133 2.53 3.92 -4.36
CA ALA A 133 1.63 3.55 -3.28
C ALA A 133 0.30 3.01 -3.80
N THR A 134 -0.29 3.67 -4.81
CA THR A 134 -1.51 3.21 -5.46
C THR A 134 -1.31 1.85 -6.12
N GLY A 135 -0.21 1.68 -6.86
CA GLY A 135 0.16 0.40 -7.47
C GLY A 135 0.35 -0.70 -6.42
N PHE A 136 1.03 -0.39 -5.31
CA PHE A 136 1.26 -1.32 -4.22
C PHE A 136 -0.03 -1.84 -3.59
N TYR A 137 -0.97 -0.97 -3.23
CA TYR A 137 -2.23 -1.40 -2.61
C TYR A 137 -3.16 -2.12 -3.59
N THR A 138 -3.13 -1.75 -4.87
CA THR A 138 -3.86 -2.48 -5.92
C THR A 138 -3.32 -3.92 -6.04
N GLN A 139 -1.99 -4.08 -6.08
CA GLN A 139 -1.36 -5.40 -6.13
C GLN A 139 -1.55 -6.20 -4.83
N LEU A 140 -1.49 -5.55 -3.67
CA LEU A 140 -1.71 -6.20 -2.39
C LEU A 140 -3.13 -6.77 -2.30
N LEU A 141 -4.12 -6.02 -2.76
CA LEU A 141 -5.51 -6.47 -2.79
C LEU A 141 -5.67 -7.73 -3.64
N GLY A 142 -5.16 -7.73 -4.87
CA GLY A 142 -5.19 -8.91 -5.74
C GLY A 142 -4.45 -10.11 -5.15
N ARG A 143 -3.29 -9.88 -4.51
CA ARG A 143 -2.53 -10.95 -3.83
C ARG A 143 -3.28 -11.55 -2.65
N LEU A 144 -4.03 -10.74 -1.90
CA LEU A 144 -4.85 -11.23 -0.80
C LEU A 144 -6.00 -12.08 -1.35
N GLU A 145 -6.73 -11.60 -2.36
CA GLU A 145 -7.80 -12.37 -2.99
C GLU A 145 -7.31 -13.69 -3.59
N GLU A 146 -6.17 -13.68 -4.28
CA GLU A 146 -5.53 -14.88 -4.83
C GLU A 146 -5.15 -15.87 -3.72
N HIS A 147 -4.51 -15.38 -2.65
CA HIS A 147 -4.06 -16.22 -1.54
C HIS A 147 -5.19 -16.97 -0.84
N TYR A 148 -6.36 -16.33 -0.70
CA TYR A 148 -7.55 -16.93 -0.10
C TYR A 148 -8.51 -17.54 -1.13
N SER A 149 -8.19 -17.46 -2.43
CA SER A 149 -9.06 -17.87 -3.54
C SER A 149 -10.47 -17.27 -3.43
N LEU A 150 -10.56 -16.00 -3.01
CA LEU A 150 -11.82 -15.33 -2.69
C LEU A 150 -11.82 -13.89 -3.20
N PRO A 151 -12.60 -13.57 -4.25
CA PRO A 151 -12.57 -12.28 -4.92
C PRO A 151 -13.48 -11.26 -4.21
N VAL A 152 -13.19 -10.96 -2.94
CA VAL A 152 -14.05 -10.16 -2.03
C VAL A 152 -14.44 -8.79 -2.57
N THR A 153 -13.66 -8.19 -3.47
CA THR A 153 -13.96 -6.90 -4.10
C THR A 153 -15.05 -6.96 -5.16
N SER A 154 -15.26 -8.14 -5.75
CA SER A 154 -16.27 -8.39 -6.79
C SER A 154 -17.56 -9.00 -6.23
N MET A 155 -17.57 -9.40 -4.96
CA MET A 155 -18.70 -10.06 -4.32
C MET A 155 -19.80 -9.07 -3.98
N ASP A 156 -21.05 -9.51 -4.13
CA ASP A 156 -22.19 -8.71 -3.69
C ASP A 156 -22.36 -8.74 -2.16
N HIS A 157 -23.24 -7.87 -1.64
CA HIS A 157 -23.46 -7.73 -0.20
C HIS A 157 -23.95 -9.02 0.47
N SER A 158 -24.80 -9.80 -0.22
CA SER A 158 -25.36 -11.05 0.33
C SER A 158 -24.30 -12.13 0.44
N GLN A 159 -23.41 -12.23 -0.55
CA GLN A 159 -22.27 -13.13 -0.56
C GLN A 159 -21.26 -12.77 0.53
N LEU A 160 -21.03 -11.47 0.74
CA LEU A 160 -20.17 -10.99 1.82
C LEU A 160 -20.73 -11.33 3.21
N ILE A 161 -22.04 -11.21 3.43
CA ILE A 161 -22.67 -11.60 4.71
C ILE A 161 -22.53 -13.10 4.94
N ALA A 162 -22.72 -13.92 3.91
CA ALA A 162 -22.62 -15.38 4.01
C ALA A 162 -21.21 -15.86 4.43
N LEU A 163 -20.15 -15.10 4.08
CA LEU A 163 -18.77 -15.39 4.48
C LEU A 163 -18.48 -15.14 5.97
N ASP A 164 -19.17 -14.20 6.62
CA ASP A 164 -18.91 -13.81 8.02
C ASP A 164 -19.23 -14.93 9.02
N ALA A 165 -20.03 -15.92 8.63
CA ALA A 165 -20.55 -16.91 9.56
C ALA A 165 -19.55 -17.99 9.98
N ASN A 166 -18.48 -18.26 9.21
CA ASN A 166 -17.78 -19.55 9.32
C ASN A 166 -16.24 -19.50 9.38
N ASN A 167 -15.57 -18.36 9.17
CA ASN A 167 -14.10 -18.34 9.18
C ASN A 167 -13.49 -16.96 9.55
N ALA A 168 -12.72 -16.92 10.64
CA ALA A 168 -12.01 -15.72 11.10
C ALA A 168 -11.00 -15.17 10.07
N ASP A 169 -10.42 -16.04 9.22
CA ASP A 169 -9.53 -15.60 8.14
C ASP A 169 -10.28 -14.87 7.03
N PHE A 170 -11.51 -15.30 6.71
CA PHE A 170 -12.34 -14.63 5.70
C PHE A 170 -12.89 -13.30 6.21
N GLN A 171 -13.29 -13.24 7.48
CA GLN A 171 -13.62 -11.96 8.12
C GLN A 171 -12.44 -10.99 8.04
N TRP A 172 -11.24 -11.47 8.41
CA TRP A 172 -10.03 -10.66 8.35
C TRP A 172 -9.71 -10.19 6.93
N LEU A 173 -9.88 -11.06 5.92
CA LEU A 173 -9.66 -10.72 4.52
C LEU A 173 -10.61 -9.61 4.05
N LYS A 174 -11.91 -9.75 4.32
CA LYS A 174 -12.91 -8.73 3.96
C LYS A 174 -12.53 -7.38 4.57
N ASP A 175 -12.22 -7.38 5.85
CA ASP A 175 -11.81 -6.22 6.62
C ASP A 175 -10.54 -5.58 6.04
N ALA A 176 -9.53 -6.39 5.71
CA ALA A 176 -8.27 -5.93 5.12
C ALA A 176 -8.48 -5.38 3.70
N ALA A 177 -9.32 -6.02 2.88
CA ALA A 177 -9.67 -5.57 1.55
C ALA A 177 -10.39 -4.21 1.59
N TYR A 178 -11.38 -4.06 2.47
CA TYR A 178 -12.07 -2.78 2.68
C TYR A 178 -11.09 -1.67 3.07
N ARG A 179 -10.15 -1.94 3.97
CA ARG A 179 -9.13 -0.95 4.35
C ARG A 179 -8.15 -0.66 3.21
N CYS A 180 -7.78 -1.63 2.39
CA CYS A 180 -7.01 -1.37 1.17
C CYS A 180 -7.75 -0.40 0.23
N LEU A 181 -9.06 -0.57 0.06
CA LEU A 181 -9.89 0.35 -0.73
C LEU A 181 -9.93 1.75 -0.11
N LEU A 182 -10.03 1.87 1.22
CA LEU A 182 -9.92 3.17 1.91
C LEU A 182 -8.55 3.83 1.66
N TYR A 183 -7.45 3.09 1.80
CA TYR A 183 -6.11 3.61 1.54
C TYR A 183 -5.93 4.03 0.08
N LEU A 184 -6.47 3.26 -0.87
CA LEU A 184 -6.50 3.64 -2.29
C LEU A 184 -7.31 4.93 -2.53
N GLY A 185 -8.44 5.10 -1.84
CA GLY A 185 -9.22 6.32 -1.85
C GLY A 185 -8.42 7.52 -1.34
N ASP A 186 -7.79 7.40 -0.18
CA ASP A 186 -6.93 8.44 0.41
C ASP A 186 -5.79 8.85 -0.53
N LEU A 187 -5.14 7.87 -1.16
CA LEU A 187 -4.08 8.10 -2.13
C LEU A 187 -4.60 8.77 -3.40
N GLY A 188 -5.77 8.34 -3.91
CA GLY A 188 -6.43 8.94 -5.07
C GLY A 188 -6.84 10.40 -4.83
N MET A 189 -7.29 10.72 -3.62
CA MET A 189 -7.54 12.11 -3.22
C MET A 189 -6.24 12.92 -3.20
N CYS A 190 -5.14 12.36 -2.69
CA CYS A 190 -3.84 13.03 -2.72
C CYS A 190 -3.35 13.28 -4.15
N THR A 191 -3.46 12.31 -5.07
CA THR A 191 -3.04 12.50 -6.48
C THR A 191 -3.92 13.54 -7.18
N HIS A 192 -5.24 13.52 -6.96
CA HIS A 192 -6.13 14.49 -7.56
C HIS A 192 -5.83 15.92 -7.08
N THR A 193 -5.67 16.12 -5.77
CA THR A 193 -5.32 17.44 -5.22
C THR A 193 -3.97 17.93 -5.76
N HIS A 194 -2.97 17.06 -5.80
CA HIS A 194 -1.63 17.38 -6.33
C HIS A 194 -1.64 17.79 -7.81
N THR A 195 -2.42 17.10 -8.64
CA THR A 195 -2.57 17.42 -10.08
C THR A 195 -3.42 18.67 -10.33
N HIS A 196 -4.45 18.90 -9.52
CA HIS A 196 -5.29 20.09 -9.63
C HIS A 196 -4.52 21.36 -9.26
N THR A 197 -3.76 21.35 -8.16
CA THR A 197 -2.91 22.49 -7.76
C THR A 197 -1.87 22.82 -8.81
N HIS A 198 -1.28 21.79 -9.43
CA HIS A 198 -0.36 21.97 -10.54
C HIS A 198 -1.05 22.65 -11.73
N THR A 199 -2.21 22.15 -12.15
CA THR A 199 -2.96 22.70 -13.29
C THR A 199 -3.36 24.17 -13.07
N GLN A 200 -3.80 24.53 -11.86
CA GLN A 200 -4.14 25.92 -11.52
C GLN A 200 -2.93 26.86 -11.62
N HIS A 201 -1.75 26.40 -11.20
CA HIS A 201 -0.54 27.23 -11.25
C HIS A 201 -0.15 27.62 -12.68
N TYR A 202 -0.31 26.71 -13.65
CA TYR A 202 -0.05 26.99 -15.06
C TYR A 202 -1.13 27.81 -15.75
N SER A 203 -2.40 27.77 -15.29
CA SER A 203 -3.47 28.59 -15.88
C SER A 203 -3.42 30.07 -15.50
N HIS A 204 -2.55 30.45 -14.55
CA HIS A 204 -2.40 31.82 -14.05
C HIS A 204 -1.05 32.47 -14.43
N GLN A 205 -0.25 31.83 -15.29
CA GLN A 205 0.97 32.38 -15.90
C GLN A 205 0.71 32.69 -17.37
#